data_AF-A0A2S9GBA3-F1
#
_entry.id   AF-A0A2S9GBA3-F1
#
_cell.length_a   1.000
_cell.length_b   1.000
_cell.length_c   1.000
_cell.angle_alpha   90.00
_cell.angle_beta   90.00
_cell.angle_gamma   90.00
#
_symmetry.space_group_name_H-M   'P 1'
#
loop_
_entity.id
_entity.type
_entity.pdbx_description
1 polymer ?
#
loop_
_entity_poly.entity_id
_entity_poly.type
_entity_poly.pdbx_seq_one_letter_code
_entity_poly.pdbx_strand_id
1 'polypeptide(L)'
;EQVMLGAFRSTGQKCTATSRLIVTAGIADEFLDALLQQARALRVGDPTDDATQMGPVVSDAAQQSISAGIDTAMAQGAVVLAGG
;
A
#
# COMPACT_ATOMS: atom_id res chain seq x y z
N GLU A 1 -3.51 -3.29 11.93
CA GLU A 1 -3.47 -1.85 12.26
C GLU A 1 -2.08 -1.21 12.07
N GLN A 2 -1.04 -1.55 12.86
CA GLN A 2 0.27 -0.87 12.77
C GLN A 2 0.92 -0.94 11.38
N VAL A 3 0.80 -2.07 10.68
CA VAL A 3 1.25 -2.18 9.28
C VAL A 3 0.49 -1.23 8.36
N MET A 4 -0.82 -1.05 8.55
CA MET A 4 -1.60 -0.10 7.75
C MET A 4 -1.10 1.33 7.92
N LEU A 5 -0.88 1.76 9.16
CA LEU A 5 -0.35 3.09 9.46
C LEU A 5 1.09 3.27 8.97
N GLY A 6 1.92 2.24 9.13
CA GLY A 6 3.31 2.22 8.69
C GLY A 6 3.45 2.35 7.18
N ALA A 7 2.68 1.56 6.43
CA ALA A 7 2.76 1.49 4.97
C ALA A 7 1.98 2.60 4.25
N PHE A 8 0.74 2.91 4.67
CA PHE A 8 -0.17 3.75 3.87
C PHE A 8 -0.29 5.20 4.33
N ARG A 9 0.05 5.53 5.59
CA ARG A 9 -0.03 6.93 6.08
C ARG A 9 0.88 7.83 5.24
N SER A 10 0.40 9.02 4.90
CA SER A 10 1.05 9.94 3.94
C SER A 10 1.23 9.33 2.55
N THR A 11 0.36 8.40 2.16
CA THR A 11 0.38 7.69 0.88
C THR A 11 1.71 6.94 0.67
N GLY A 12 2.28 6.42 1.76
CA GLY A 12 3.58 5.74 1.75
C GLY A 12 4.80 6.63 1.50
N GLN A 13 4.62 7.95 1.34
CA GLN A 13 5.69 8.92 1.08
C GLN A 13 6.43 9.31 2.37
N LYS A 14 7.04 8.32 3.02
CA LYS A 14 7.85 8.47 4.23
C LYS A 14 9.15 7.69 4.06
N CYS A 15 10.27 8.26 4.49
CA CYS A 15 11.56 7.57 4.50
C CYS A 15 11.57 6.32 5.41
N THR A 16 10.65 6.25 6.37
CA THR A 16 10.47 5.14 7.30
C THR A 16 9.22 4.31 7.01
N ALA A 17 8.64 4.44 5.81
CA ALA A 17 7.49 3.64 5.42
C ALA A 17 7.80 2.14 5.52
N THR A 18 6.82 1.37 5.99
CA THR A 18 6.93 -0.09 6.04
C THR A 18 6.73 -0.66 4.63
N SER A 19 7.78 -0.57 3.80
CA SER A 19 7.77 -1.07 2.41
C SER A 19 8.04 -2.57 2.29
N ARG A 20 8.59 -3.18 3.35
CA ARG A 20 8.83 -4.62 3.43
C ARG A 20 8.30 -5.17 4.74
N LEU A 21 7.37 -6.10 4.65
CA LEU A 21 6.85 -6.84 5.78
C LEU A 21 7.42 -8.27 5.77
N ILE A 22 7.88 -8.75 6.92
CA ILE A 22 8.33 -10.13 7.13
C ILE A 22 7.42 -10.73 8.19
N VAL A 23 6.74 -11.83 7.86
CA VAL A 23 5.76 -12.47 8.72
C VAL A 23 6.20 -13.90 9.02
N THR A 24 6.02 -14.34 10.26
CA THR A 24 6.29 -15.72 10.65
C THR A 24 5.32 -16.67 9.94
N ALA A 25 5.85 -17.77 9.38
CA ALA A 25 5.09 -18.71 8.56
C ALA A 25 3.77 -19.19 9.20
N GLY A 26 3.76 -19.42 10.52
CA GLY A 26 2.58 -19.93 11.23
C GLY A 26 1.36 -18.98 11.28
N ILE A 27 1.51 -17.70 10.93
CA ILE A 27 0.40 -16.73 10.90
C ILE A 27 0.26 -16.03 9.55
N ALA A 28 1.04 -16.44 8.54
CA ALA A 28 1.19 -15.68 7.30
C ALA A 28 -0.15 -15.47 6.58
N ASP A 29 -0.92 -16.55 6.41
CA ASP A 29 -2.19 -16.51 5.67
C ASP A 29 -3.25 -15.67 6.38
N GLU A 30 -3.50 -15.94 7.67
CA GLU A 30 -4.48 -15.20 8.48
C GLU A 30 -4.12 -13.70 8.57
N PHE A 31 -2.84 -13.40 8.78
CA PHE A 31 -2.37 -12.02 8.83
C PHE A 31 -2.56 -11.32 7.48
N LEU A 32 -2.22 -12.00 6.37
CA LEU A 32 -2.33 -11.46 5.03
C LEU A 32 -3.79 -11.19 4.67
N ASP A 33 -4.70 -12.10 4.97
CA ASP A 33 -6.14 -11.92 4.74
C ASP A 33 -6.68 -10.69 5.48
N ALA A 34 -6.35 -10.55 6.76
CA ALA A 34 -6.74 -9.38 7.56
C ALA A 34 -6.16 -8.08 7.01
N LEU A 35 -4.89 -8.09 6.56
CA LEU A 35 -4.25 -6.93 5.95
C LEU A 35 -4.91 -6.55 4.62
N LEU A 36 -5.20 -7.53 3.76
CA LEU A 36 -5.83 -7.31 2.46
C LEU A 36 -7.25 -6.77 2.59
N GLN A 37 -8.00 -7.26 3.58
CA GLN A 37 -9.33 -6.71 3.88
C GLN A 37 -9.26 -5.22 4.19
N GLN A 38 -8.30 -4.80 5.03
CA GLN A 38 -8.14 -3.37 5.37
C GLN A 38 -7.62 -2.56 4.17
N ALA A 39 -6.65 -3.08 3.42
CA ALA A 39 -6.09 -2.40 2.26
C ALA A 39 -7.15 -2.14 1.18
N ARG A 40 -8.04 -3.11 0.91
CA ARG A 40 -9.14 -2.97 -0.06
C ARG A 40 -10.24 -2.02 0.41
N ALA A 41 -10.40 -1.85 1.72
CA ALA A 41 -11.41 -0.96 2.30
C ALA A 41 -10.93 0.50 2.43
N LEU A 42 -9.67 0.79 2.11
CA LEU A 42 -9.07 2.11 2.26
C LEU A 42 -9.75 3.11 1.31
N ARG A 43 -10.30 4.19 1.87
CA ARG A 43 -10.92 5.27 1.09
C ARG A 43 -9.85 6.23 0.54
N VAL A 44 -9.59 6.13 -0.75
CA VAL A 44 -8.69 7.01 -1.48
C VAL A 44 -9.49 8.11 -2.16
N GLY A 45 -9.11 9.37 -1.99
CA GLY A 45 -9.92 10.48 -2.48
C GLY A 45 -9.31 11.87 -2.29
N ASP A 46 -10.18 12.87 -2.40
CA ASP A 46 -9.83 14.28 -2.18
C ASP A 46 -9.44 14.48 -0.70
N PRO A 47 -8.24 15.04 -0.40
CA PRO A 47 -7.81 15.26 0.97
C PRO A 47 -8.64 16.30 1.75
N THR A 48 -9.54 17.03 1.09
CA THR A 48 -10.49 17.96 1.72
C THR A 48 -11.80 17.29 2.15
N ASP A 49 -12.06 16.04 1.74
CA ASP A 49 -13.19 15.24 2.22
C ASP A 49 -12.81 14.51 3.52
N ASP A 50 -13.56 14.73 4.60
CA ASP A 50 -13.37 14.09 5.90
C ASP A 50 -13.47 12.55 5.86
N ALA A 51 -14.11 11.98 4.83
CA ALA A 51 -14.19 10.55 4.62
C ALA A 51 -12.92 9.94 4.00
N THR A 52 -12.02 10.76 3.45
CA THR A 52 -10.77 10.31 2.81
C THR A 52 -9.78 9.84 3.86
N GLN A 53 -9.27 8.61 3.66
CA GLN A 53 -8.24 8.02 4.52
C GLN A 53 -6.83 8.14 3.92
N MET A 54 -6.74 8.26 2.59
CA MET A 54 -5.48 8.42 1.87
C MET A 54 -5.66 9.35 0.67
N GLY A 55 -4.82 10.38 0.58
CA GLY A 55 -4.80 11.30 -0.56
C GLY A 55 -3.87 10.83 -1.70
N PRO A 56 -3.70 11.63 -2.75
CA PRO A 56 -2.82 11.30 -3.86
C PRO A 56 -1.34 11.36 -3.44
N VAL A 57 -0.47 10.85 -4.32
CA VAL A 57 0.98 11.12 -4.25
C VAL A 57 1.29 12.54 -4.73
N VAL A 58 2.50 13.03 -4.45
CA VAL A 58 2.85 14.45 -4.59
C VAL A 58 2.86 14.98 -6.04
N SER A 59 3.08 14.12 -7.03
CA SER A 59 3.19 14.54 -8.44
C SER A 59 2.95 13.39 -9.41
N ASP A 60 2.68 13.74 -10.67
CA ASP A 60 2.57 12.78 -11.77
C ASP A 60 3.85 11.96 -11.95
N ALA A 61 5.03 12.58 -11.79
CA ALA A 61 6.30 11.87 -11.88
C ALA A 61 6.45 10.82 -10.77
N ALA A 62 5.99 11.11 -9.54
CA ALA A 62 5.97 10.13 -8.46
C ALA A 62 4.99 8.99 -8.77
N GLN A 63 3.80 9.31 -9.27
CA GLN A 63 2.78 8.33 -9.66
C GLN A 63 3.29 7.39 -10.77
N GLN A 64 3.94 7.94 -11.80
CA GLN A 64 4.55 7.16 -12.89
C GLN A 64 5.66 6.25 -12.39
N SER A 65 6.56 6.77 -11.53
CA SER A 65 7.65 5.98 -10.96
C SER A 65 7.14 4.82 -10.10
N ILE A 66 6.07 5.03 -9.33
CA ILE A 66 5.45 3.97 -8.52
C ILE A 66 4.82 2.90 -9.44
N SER A 67 4.05 3.33 -10.44
CA SER A 67 3.40 2.43 -11.40
C SER A 67 4.43 1.57 -12.15
N ALA A 68 5.52 2.17 -12.64
CA ALA A 68 6.62 1.44 -13.28
C ALA A 68 7.32 0.44 -12.34
N GLY A 69 7.39 0.75 -11.05
CA GLY A 69 7.90 -0.16 -10.03
C GLY A 69 7.01 -1.40 -9.85
N ILE A 70 5.69 -1.20 -9.85
CA ILE A 70 4.69 -2.28 -9.79
C ILE A 70 4.79 -3.17 -11.04
N ASP A 71 4.86 -2.57 -12.23
CA ASP A 71 5.04 -3.30 -13.50
C ASP A 71 6.33 -4.14 -13.50
N THR A 72 7.43 -3.56 -13.02
CA THR A 72 8.71 -4.27 -12.90
C THR A 72 8.60 -5.46 -11.94
N ALA A 73 7.93 -5.29 -10.79
CA ALA A 73 7.75 -6.37 -9.84
C ALA A 73 6.91 -7.52 -10.43
N MET A 74 5.83 -7.20 -11.15
CA MET A 74 5.01 -8.20 -11.84
C MET A 74 5.81 -8.93 -12.93
N ALA A 75 6.61 -8.21 -13.71
CA ALA A 75 7.49 -8.81 -14.72
C ALA A 75 8.54 -9.76 -14.11
N GLN A 76 8.89 -9.57 -12.84
CA GLN A 76 9.79 -10.43 -12.06
C GLN A 76 9.07 -11.59 -11.34
N GLY A 77 7.76 -11.75 -11.54
CA GLY A 77 6.97 -12.85 -10.98
C GLY A 77 6.27 -12.54 -9.65
N ALA A 78 6.25 -11.28 -9.21
CA ALA A 78 5.43 -10.90 -8.07
C ALA A 78 3.93 -10.92 -8.43
N VAL A 79 3.09 -11.16 -7.43
CA VAL A 79 1.63 -11.18 -7.57
C VAL A 79 1.04 -9.98 -6.83
N VAL A 80 0.22 -9.19 -7.52
CA VAL A 80 -0.55 -8.11 -6.90
C VAL A 80 -1.78 -8.70 -6.22
N LEU A 81 -1.89 -8.52 -4.90
CA LEU A 81 -2.98 -9.08 -4.10
C LEU A 81 -4.11 -8.07 -3.80
N ALA A 82 -3.80 -6.78 -3.85
CA ALA A 82 -4.74 -5.66 -3.71
C ALA A 82 -4.15 -4.39 -4.34
N GLY A 83 -5.00 -3.54 -4.92
CA GLY A 83 -4.55 -2.38 -5.68
C GLY A 83 -3.82 -2.81 -6.96
N GLY A 84 -2.69 -2.16 -7.24
CA GLY A 84 -1.93 -2.29 -8.49
C GLY A 84 -2.09 -1.04 -9.33
#